data_AF-A0A813MAB0-F1
#
_entry.id   AF-A0A813MAB0-F1
#
_cell.length_a   1.000
_cell.length_b   1.000
_cell.length_c   1.000
_cell.angle_alpha   90.00
_cell.angle_beta   90.00
_cell.angle_gamma   90.00
#
_symmetry.space_group_name_H-M   'P 1'
#
loop_
_entity.id
_entity.type
_entity.pdbx_description
1 polymer ?
#
loop_
_entity_poly.entity_id
_entity_poly.type
_entity_poly.pdbx_seq_one_letter_code
_entity_poly.pdbx_strand_id
1 'polypeptide(L)'
;MFFILIVLILSLLNQATLSVKLTSSYSTGHLKNLQDIFPELINCPIDCEIYIHSYSALGYNGPLGALGPLGPMGPVSSHIWSPASEFAWHGNFFVYMNQVLGLIQNTTLALISHPKNPLSTYGSLGDSFWDVMPHINDFTKHMQGLGLFSILGPIGPLGPLGPLGPLGPVGAHGLTVSTNGQYIDVFGNVQRKITAVFNETLNVTWPLFERYSSKDFVDRLSRSGNLDTSFMVHSIADQNGESFNMTINEPQYISILVTPLVVGKNFVIQVYLNDEKIIKANMLYFTPWVQIYVSKQDLERSNNSLNLRVVVKSDLLDCGLIVSLFPCSMEYYFYIVGSTEFMLRRPHIEYEGPYIQKNSF
;
A
#
# COMPACT_ATOMS: atom_id res chain seq x y z
N MET A 1 9.58 51.74 8.58
CA MET A 1 8.28 51.04 8.74
C MET A 1 7.73 50.47 7.43
N PHE A 2 8.07 51.01 6.25
CA PHE A 2 7.59 50.50 4.95
C PHE A 2 8.31 49.24 4.44
N PHE A 3 9.57 49.01 4.84
CA PHE A 3 10.36 47.86 4.36
C PHE A 3 9.99 46.52 5.03
N ILE A 4 9.50 46.54 6.27
CA ILE A 4 9.08 45.34 7.02
C ILE A 4 7.74 44.81 6.47
N LEU A 5 6.89 45.69 5.94
CA LEU A 5 5.58 45.31 5.39
C LEU A 5 5.72 44.56 4.05
N ILE A 6 6.71 44.88 3.23
CA ILE A 6 6.94 44.24 1.92
C ILE A 6 7.53 42.83 2.09
N VAL A 7 8.41 42.62 3.07
CA VAL A 7 8.93 41.28 3.40
C VAL A 7 7.84 40.39 3.98
N LEU A 8 6.92 40.92 4.78
CA LEU A 8 5.77 40.17 5.28
C LEU A 8 4.80 39.77 4.15
N ILE A 9 4.52 40.68 3.21
CA ILE A 9 3.62 40.43 2.09
C ILE A 9 4.23 39.42 1.09
N LEU A 10 5.54 39.45 0.84
CA LEU A 10 6.22 38.43 0.03
C LEU A 10 6.33 37.06 0.75
N SER A 11 6.38 37.03 2.08
CA SER A 11 6.35 35.76 2.85
C SER A 11 4.94 35.13 2.94
N LEU A 12 3.89 35.92 2.74
CA LEU A 12 2.49 35.48 2.72
C LEU A 12 1.99 35.02 1.34
N LEU A 13 2.77 35.26 0.27
CA LEU A 13 2.38 34.97 -1.12
C LEU A 13 2.99 33.69 -1.70
N ASN A 14 3.71 32.89 -0.90
CA ASN A 14 4.39 31.68 -1.40
C ASN A 14 4.21 30.43 -0.52
N GLN A 15 3.04 30.28 0.11
CA GLN A 15 2.57 28.97 0.54
C GLN A 15 1.78 28.36 -0.62
N ALA A 16 2.49 27.87 -1.63
CA ALA A 16 1.90 26.99 -2.62
C ALA A 16 1.53 25.70 -1.89
N THR A 17 0.27 25.58 -1.49
CA THR A 17 -0.28 24.36 -0.90
C THR A 17 -0.09 23.22 -1.89
N LEU A 18 0.61 22.17 -1.45
CA LEU A 18 0.78 20.97 -2.26
C LEU A 18 -0.60 20.32 -2.46
N SER A 19 -1.03 20.17 -3.71
CA SER A 19 -2.38 19.69 -4.04
C SER A 19 -2.36 18.17 -4.09
N VAL A 20 -2.07 17.53 -2.95
CA VAL A 20 -2.14 16.06 -2.83
C VAL A 20 -3.60 15.64 -2.96
N LYS A 21 -3.93 14.85 -3.98
CA LYS A 21 -5.27 14.23 -4.08
C LYS A 21 -5.29 13.01 -3.16
N LEU A 22 -6.16 13.02 -2.17
CA LEU A 22 -6.33 11.95 -1.20
C LEU A 22 -7.52 11.10 -1.64
N THR A 23 -7.32 9.80 -1.87
CA THR A 23 -8.37 8.89 -2.34
C THR A 23 -8.78 7.87 -1.27
N SER A 24 -8.38 8.09 -0.02
CA SER A 24 -8.66 7.21 1.11
C SER A 24 -9.75 7.72 2.02
N SER A 25 -10.19 6.83 2.91
CA SER A 25 -10.93 7.13 4.13
C SER A 25 -10.08 7.99 5.08
N TYR A 26 -9.74 9.21 4.69
CA TYR A 26 -9.17 10.22 5.58
C TYR A 26 -10.30 10.76 6.44
N SER A 27 -10.15 10.75 7.77
CA SER A 27 -10.77 11.81 8.54
C SER A 27 -10.04 12.04 9.86
N THR A 28 -9.76 13.31 10.12
CA THR A 28 -9.47 13.86 11.45
C THR A 28 -10.71 13.91 12.36
N GLY A 29 -11.80 13.21 12.03
CA GLY A 29 -13.02 13.17 12.83
C GLY A 29 -14.08 12.24 12.25
N HIS A 30 -14.24 11.06 12.86
CA HIS A 30 -15.30 10.07 12.60
C HIS A 30 -15.46 9.52 11.16
N LEU A 31 -15.05 8.27 10.94
CA LEU A 31 -15.43 7.44 9.78
C LEU A 31 -16.84 6.87 9.94
N LYS A 32 -17.64 7.41 10.87
CA LYS A 32 -19.10 7.35 10.76
C LYS A 32 -19.63 8.12 9.53
N ASN A 33 -18.74 8.60 8.66
CA ASN A 33 -19.10 9.24 7.44
C ASN A 33 -18.04 8.96 6.36
N LEU A 34 -18.39 8.15 5.36
CA LEU A 34 -17.53 7.88 4.21
C LEU A 34 -17.63 8.96 3.11
N GLN A 35 -18.31 10.07 3.39
CA GLN A 35 -18.41 11.24 2.50
C GLN A 35 -17.05 11.91 2.21
N ASP A 36 -16.03 11.69 3.05
CA ASP A 36 -14.69 12.26 2.87
C ASP A 36 -13.79 11.45 1.91
N ILE A 37 -14.27 10.30 1.40
CA ILE A 37 -13.56 9.54 0.36
C ILE A 37 -13.71 10.27 -0.96
N PHE A 38 -12.59 10.48 -1.67
CA PHE A 38 -12.60 11.05 -3.01
C PHE A 38 -12.23 9.99 -4.07
N PRO A 39 -12.99 9.88 -5.18
CA PRO A 39 -14.26 10.56 -5.44
C PRO A 39 -15.35 10.14 -4.44
N GLU A 40 -16.34 11.02 -4.22
CA GLU A 40 -17.45 10.77 -3.29
C GLU A 40 -18.13 9.43 -3.61
N LEU A 41 -18.47 8.67 -2.57
CA LEU A 41 -19.14 7.39 -2.73
C LEU A 41 -20.57 7.59 -3.24
N ILE A 42 -20.86 7.08 -4.43
CA ILE A 42 -22.20 7.05 -5.01
C ILE A 42 -22.69 5.59 -4.99
N ASN A 43 -24.00 5.38 -4.85
CA ASN A 43 -24.68 4.07 -4.88
C ASN A 43 -24.32 3.08 -3.75
N CYS A 44 -24.42 3.50 -2.49
CA CYS A 44 -24.42 2.56 -1.36
C CYS A 44 -25.82 1.94 -1.18
N PRO A 45 -25.99 0.60 -1.31
CA PRO A 45 -27.32 -0.04 -1.35
C PRO A 45 -28.21 0.21 -0.12
N ILE A 46 -27.59 0.52 1.03
CA ILE A 46 -28.29 0.78 2.31
C ILE A 46 -27.58 1.94 3.02
N ASP A 47 -26.28 1.77 3.29
CA ASP A 47 -25.39 2.77 3.90
C ASP A 47 -23.95 2.36 3.56
N CYS A 48 -23.08 3.34 3.29
CA CYS A 48 -21.66 3.07 3.08
C CYS A 48 -21.00 2.62 4.39
N GLU A 49 -21.51 2.99 5.58
CA GLU A 49 -20.96 2.53 6.87
C GLU A 49 -20.86 0.99 6.97
N ILE A 50 -21.64 0.24 6.16
CA ILE A 50 -21.59 -1.21 6.11
C ILE A 50 -20.19 -1.76 5.78
N TYR A 51 -19.36 -1.02 5.04
CA TYR A 51 -18.02 -1.47 4.64
C TYR A 51 -17.01 -1.47 5.78
N ILE A 52 -17.24 -0.65 6.81
CA ILE A 52 -16.35 -0.50 7.96
C ILE A 52 -16.86 -1.23 9.21
N HIS A 53 -18.03 -1.88 9.14
CA HIS A 53 -18.46 -2.77 10.21
C HIS A 53 -17.45 -3.87 10.45
N SER A 54 -17.35 -4.32 11.70
CA SER A 54 -16.42 -5.32 12.20
C SER A 54 -16.14 -6.49 11.25
N TYR A 55 -17.17 -7.09 10.65
CA TYR A 55 -17.07 -8.28 9.80
C TYR A 55 -17.10 -7.98 8.29
N SER A 56 -17.00 -6.71 7.92
CA SER A 56 -17.05 -6.26 6.53
C SER A 56 -15.65 -6.13 5.92
N ALA A 57 -15.58 -5.75 4.65
CA ALA A 57 -14.34 -5.74 3.87
C ALA A 57 -13.25 -4.82 4.44
N LEU A 58 -13.62 -3.69 5.06
CA LEU A 58 -12.70 -2.77 5.73
C LEU A 58 -12.73 -2.92 7.25
N GLY A 59 -13.57 -3.79 7.78
CA GLY A 59 -13.70 -4.04 9.22
C GLY A 59 -12.49 -4.75 9.81
N TYR A 60 -12.36 -4.66 11.14
CA TYR A 60 -11.24 -5.28 11.87
C TYR A 60 -11.25 -6.82 11.88
N ASN A 61 -12.37 -7.49 11.62
CA ASN A 61 -12.47 -8.94 11.36
C ASN A 61 -12.56 -9.26 9.87
N GLY A 62 -12.48 -8.24 9.01
CA GLY A 62 -12.44 -8.40 7.57
C GLY A 62 -11.08 -8.86 7.04
N PRO A 63 -10.90 -8.89 5.71
CA PRO A 63 -9.64 -9.26 5.06
C PRO A 63 -8.41 -8.42 5.44
N LEU A 64 -8.62 -7.22 6.00
CA LEU A 64 -7.54 -6.35 6.47
C LEU A 64 -7.21 -6.55 7.94
N GLY A 65 -8.08 -7.24 8.67
CA GLY A 65 -7.94 -7.52 10.09
C GLY A 65 -6.78 -8.43 10.42
N ALA A 66 -6.54 -8.61 11.73
CA ALA A 66 -5.57 -9.59 12.23
C ALA A 66 -5.89 -11.01 11.74
N LEU A 67 -7.14 -11.36 11.42
CA LEU A 67 -7.48 -12.70 10.91
C LEU A 67 -7.49 -12.79 9.37
N GLY A 68 -7.20 -11.68 8.69
CA GLY A 68 -7.17 -11.63 7.23
C GLY A 68 -5.91 -12.27 6.63
N PRO A 69 -5.83 -12.38 5.29
CA PRO A 69 -4.68 -12.94 4.58
C PRO A 69 -3.37 -12.13 4.71
N LEU A 70 -3.41 -10.90 5.23
CA LEU A 70 -2.22 -10.14 5.63
C LEU A 70 -1.96 -10.22 7.14
N GLY A 71 -2.85 -10.85 7.90
CA GLY A 71 -2.66 -11.11 9.32
C GLY A 71 -1.59 -12.17 9.60
N PRO A 72 -1.34 -12.49 10.89
CA PRO A 72 -0.36 -13.48 11.29
C PRO A 72 -0.74 -14.92 10.87
N MET A 73 -1.99 -15.19 10.46
CA MET A 73 -2.37 -16.50 9.91
C MET A 73 -2.34 -16.53 8.37
N GLY A 74 -2.01 -15.41 7.74
CA GLY A 74 -1.99 -15.27 6.30
C GLY A 74 -0.80 -15.97 5.62
N PRO A 75 -0.84 -16.17 4.29
CA PRO A 75 0.22 -16.79 3.51
C PRO A 75 1.52 -15.98 3.44
N VAL A 76 1.55 -14.74 3.92
CA VAL A 76 2.77 -13.90 3.95
C VAL A 76 3.28 -13.64 5.37
N SER A 77 2.72 -14.33 6.36
CA SER A 77 3.16 -14.31 7.76
C SER A 77 4.41 -15.15 7.99
N SER A 78 5.11 -14.92 9.10
CA SER A 78 6.19 -15.80 9.63
C SER A 78 5.77 -16.57 10.88
N HIS A 79 4.50 -16.51 11.28
CA HIS A 79 4.01 -17.22 12.46
C HIS A 79 3.85 -18.72 12.19
N ILE A 80 3.91 -19.50 13.28
CA ILE A 80 3.98 -20.97 13.31
C ILE A 80 2.74 -21.69 12.73
N TRP A 81 1.78 -20.99 12.12
CA TRP A 81 0.63 -21.60 11.43
C TRP A 81 0.31 -20.93 10.09
N SER A 82 1.26 -20.20 9.50
CA SER A 82 1.08 -19.67 8.16
C SER A 82 1.09 -20.80 7.12
N PRO A 83 0.18 -20.81 6.15
CA PRO A 83 0.25 -21.73 5.01
C PRO A 83 1.59 -21.67 4.25
N ALA A 84 2.35 -20.58 4.36
CA ALA A 84 3.68 -20.48 3.74
C ALA A 84 4.78 -21.19 4.52
N SER A 85 4.69 -21.27 5.85
CA SER A 85 5.68 -21.97 6.69
C SER A 85 5.29 -23.42 6.97
N GLU A 86 3.99 -23.72 7.02
CA GLU A 86 3.42 -25.02 7.46
C GLU A 86 2.59 -25.71 6.37
N PHE A 87 2.96 -25.58 5.08
CA PHE A 87 2.23 -26.23 4.00
C PHE A 87 2.28 -27.76 4.20
N ALA A 88 1.11 -28.32 4.51
CA ALA A 88 0.92 -29.68 5.01
C ALA A 88 1.81 -30.70 4.27
N TRP A 89 2.66 -31.40 5.05
CA TRP A 89 3.55 -32.50 4.63
C TRP A 89 4.76 -32.16 3.76
N HIS A 90 4.84 -30.95 3.18
CA HIS A 90 5.99 -30.51 2.35
C HIS A 90 6.84 -29.40 3.01
N GLY A 91 6.45 -28.95 4.20
CA GLY A 91 7.11 -27.86 4.90
C GLY A 91 6.76 -26.52 4.28
N ASN A 92 7.78 -25.74 3.92
CA ASN A 92 7.58 -24.40 3.36
C ASN A 92 6.93 -24.47 1.96
N PHE A 93 5.88 -23.68 1.69
CA PHE A 93 5.16 -23.64 0.40
C PHE A 93 6.10 -23.43 -0.80
N PHE A 94 7.17 -22.64 -0.64
CA PHE A 94 8.18 -22.45 -1.67
C PHE A 94 8.99 -23.71 -1.95
N VAL A 95 9.28 -24.52 -0.93
CA VAL A 95 9.93 -25.82 -1.11
C VAL A 95 9.02 -26.76 -1.89
N TYR A 96 7.71 -26.78 -1.58
CA TYR A 96 6.74 -27.54 -2.36
C TYR A 96 6.68 -27.10 -3.82
N MET A 97 6.55 -25.79 -4.08
CA MET A 97 6.55 -25.25 -5.44
C MET A 97 7.86 -25.59 -6.18
N ASN A 98 9.01 -25.59 -5.49
CA ASN A 98 10.31 -25.98 -6.05
C ASN A 98 10.37 -27.46 -6.40
N GLN A 99 9.72 -28.32 -5.61
CA GLN A 99 9.65 -29.77 -5.86
C GLN A 99 8.71 -30.09 -7.02
N VAL A 100 7.57 -29.42 -7.13
CA VAL A 100 6.56 -29.67 -8.17
C VAL A 100 6.98 -29.12 -9.53
N LEU A 101 7.57 -27.93 -9.57
CA LEU A 101 7.90 -27.23 -10.82
C LEU A 101 9.35 -27.47 -11.31
N GLY A 102 10.14 -28.29 -10.61
CA GLY A 102 11.59 -28.41 -10.82
C GLY A 102 12.33 -27.14 -10.39
N LEU A 103 13.67 -27.07 -10.44
CA LEU A 103 14.44 -25.86 -10.11
C LEU A 103 13.85 -24.62 -10.83
N ILE A 104 13.02 -23.84 -10.11
CA ILE A 104 11.97 -22.99 -10.70
C ILE A 104 12.51 -21.68 -11.27
N GLN A 105 13.81 -21.38 -11.12
CA GLN A 105 14.34 -20.07 -11.50
C GLN A 105 14.08 -19.74 -12.99
N ASN A 106 14.02 -20.75 -13.87
CA ASN A 106 13.67 -20.55 -15.28
C ASN A 106 12.16 -20.63 -15.58
N THR A 107 11.38 -21.46 -14.87
CA THR A 107 9.94 -21.66 -15.17
C THR A 107 9.04 -20.58 -14.55
N THR A 108 9.46 -19.93 -13.46
CA THR A 108 8.73 -18.77 -12.92
C THR A 108 9.02 -17.49 -13.71
N LEU A 109 10.26 -17.30 -14.17
CA LEU A 109 10.54 -16.24 -15.16
C LEU A 109 9.74 -16.47 -16.45
N ALA A 110 9.51 -17.73 -16.85
CA ALA A 110 8.61 -18.08 -17.95
C ALA A 110 7.17 -17.59 -17.74
N LEU A 111 6.67 -17.51 -16.50
CA LEU A 111 5.33 -17.00 -16.24
C LEU A 111 5.24 -15.50 -16.56
N ILE A 112 6.12 -14.66 -16.01
CA ILE A 112 6.07 -13.21 -16.28
C ILE A 112 6.59 -12.82 -17.69
N SER A 113 7.30 -13.71 -18.37
CA SER A 113 7.72 -13.51 -19.77
C SER A 113 6.71 -14.04 -20.79
N HIS A 114 5.65 -14.71 -20.36
CA HIS A 114 4.58 -15.15 -21.25
C HIS A 114 3.60 -13.99 -21.51
N PRO A 115 3.11 -13.77 -22.74
CA PRO A 115 2.19 -12.65 -23.04
C PRO A 115 0.83 -12.73 -22.33
N LYS A 116 0.46 -13.89 -21.78
CA LYS A 116 -0.78 -14.11 -21.01
C LYS A 116 -0.56 -14.19 -19.49
N ASN A 117 0.41 -13.46 -18.97
CA ASN A 117 0.73 -13.50 -17.55
C ASN A 117 -0.17 -12.57 -16.71
N PRO A 118 -0.17 -12.70 -15.37
CA PRO A 118 -1.04 -11.89 -14.49
C PRO A 118 -0.82 -10.37 -14.55
N LEU A 119 0.35 -9.92 -15.02
CA LEU A 119 0.73 -8.51 -15.21
C LEU A 119 0.57 -8.03 -16.66
N SER A 120 0.01 -8.85 -17.55
CA SER A 120 -0.18 -8.52 -18.96
C SER A 120 -1.57 -7.96 -19.26
N THR A 121 -1.84 -7.61 -20.53
CA THR A 121 -3.20 -7.23 -20.99
C THR A 121 -4.27 -8.29 -20.75
N TYR A 122 -3.88 -9.56 -20.59
CA TYR A 122 -4.79 -10.66 -20.24
C TYR A 122 -4.93 -10.87 -18.72
N GLY A 123 -4.09 -10.20 -17.94
CA GLY A 123 -4.03 -10.32 -16.51
C GLY A 123 -4.87 -9.27 -15.78
N SER A 124 -4.68 -9.25 -14.48
CA SER A 124 -5.35 -8.34 -13.54
C SER A 124 -5.10 -6.85 -13.78
N LEU A 125 -4.02 -6.50 -14.48
CA LEU A 125 -3.62 -5.13 -14.81
C LEU A 125 -3.88 -4.76 -16.27
N GLY A 126 -4.64 -5.59 -16.99
CA GLY A 126 -4.92 -5.42 -18.41
C GLY A 126 -6.04 -4.43 -18.73
N ASP A 127 -6.50 -4.43 -19.98
CA ASP A 127 -7.47 -3.45 -20.51
C ASP A 127 -8.75 -3.39 -19.67
N SER A 128 -9.23 -4.50 -19.12
CA SER A 128 -10.39 -4.53 -18.22
C SER A 128 -10.24 -3.63 -17.00
N PHE A 129 -9.03 -3.50 -16.44
CA PHE A 129 -8.78 -2.61 -15.32
C PHE A 129 -8.82 -1.13 -15.73
N TRP A 130 -8.32 -0.79 -16.91
CA TRP A 130 -8.24 0.60 -17.37
C TRP A 130 -9.53 1.08 -18.05
N ASP A 131 -10.18 0.22 -18.80
CA ASP A 131 -11.27 0.59 -19.71
C ASP A 131 -12.63 0.19 -19.14
N VAL A 132 -12.74 -0.85 -18.31
CA VAL A 132 -14.03 -1.31 -17.79
C VAL A 132 -14.24 -0.84 -16.36
N MET A 133 -13.26 -1.06 -15.47
CA MET A 133 -13.43 -0.74 -14.04
C MET A 133 -13.82 0.71 -13.77
N PRO A 134 -13.21 1.76 -14.37
CA PRO A 134 -13.59 3.14 -14.07
C PRO A 134 -15.02 3.52 -14.47
N HIS A 135 -15.63 2.77 -15.40
CA HIS A 135 -17.01 2.98 -15.81
C HIS A 135 -18.03 2.29 -14.88
N ILE A 136 -17.57 1.46 -13.94
CA ILE A 136 -18.42 0.81 -12.96
C ILE A 136 -18.67 1.78 -11.80
N ASN A 137 -19.79 2.49 -11.85
CA ASN A 137 -20.27 3.39 -10.77
C ASN A 137 -20.82 2.62 -9.55
N ASP A 138 -20.00 1.76 -8.95
CA ASP A 138 -20.37 0.97 -7.79
C ASP A 138 -19.17 0.83 -6.85
N PHE A 139 -19.24 1.51 -5.70
CA PHE A 139 -18.20 1.42 -4.67
C PHE A 139 -17.97 -0.03 -4.23
N THR A 140 -19.01 -0.86 -4.12
CA THR A 140 -18.87 -2.30 -3.81
C THR A 140 -17.97 -3.01 -4.82
N LYS A 141 -18.08 -2.65 -6.10
CA LYS A 141 -17.26 -3.22 -7.18
C LYS A 141 -15.84 -2.71 -7.13
N HIS A 142 -15.65 -1.45 -6.74
CA HIS A 142 -14.32 -0.88 -6.49
C HIS A 142 -13.65 -1.41 -5.21
N MET A 143 -14.40 -2.00 -4.29
CA MET A 143 -13.86 -2.71 -3.13
C MET A 143 -13.53 -4.19 -3.42
N GLN A 144 -13.84 -4.72 -4.60
CA GLN A 144 -13.42 -6.07 -4.99
C GLN A 144 -11.94 -6.07 -5.41
N GLY A 145 -11.32 -7.25 -5.45
CA GLY A 145 -10.03 -7.41 -6.12
C GLY A 145 -10.10 -6.83 -7.53
N LEU A 146 -9.18 -5.93 -7.86
CA LEU A 146 -9.14 -5.16 -9.12
C LEU A 146 -10.00 -3.90 -9.18
N GLY A 147 -10.68 -3.57 -8.09
CA GLY A 147 -11.37 -2.30 -7.97
C GLY A 147 -10.43 -1.10 -7.96
N LEU A 148 -10.96 0.03 -8.40
CA LEU A 148 -10.21 1.25 -8.70
C LEU A 148 -9.67 1.95 -7.46
N PHE A 149 -10.35 1.75 -6.33
CA PHE A 149 -10.10 2.44 -5.08
C PHE A 149 -9.89 1.43 -3.97
N SER A 150 -8.92 1.70 -3.11
CA SER A 150 -8.58 0.96 -1.88
C SER A 150 -7.48 -0.11 -1.95
N ILE A 151 -7.14 -0.49 -0.73
CA ILE A 151 -6.28 -1.56 -0.25
C ILE A 151 -6.60 -2.97 -0.79
N LEU A 152 -7.77 -3.15 -1.41
CA LEU A 152 -8.21 -4.38 -2.10
C LEU A 152 -7.99 -4.33 -3.61
N GLY A 153 -7.77 -3.13 -4.17
CA GLY A 153 -7.51 -2.90 -5.59
C GLY A 153 -6.09 -3.27 -6.02
N PRO A 154 -5.73 -3.11 -7.31
CA PRO A 154 -4.44 -3.54 -7.84
C PRO A 154 -3.21 -2.88 -7.23
N ILE A 155 -3.38 -1.65 -6.78
CA ILE A 155 -2.39 -0.83 -6.08
C ILE A 155 -2.46 -0.99 -4.55
N GLY A 156 -3.21 -1.99 -4.08
CA GLY A 156 -3.35 -2.33 -2.67
C GLY A 156 -2.54 -3.58 -2.29
N PRO A 157 -2.24 -3.79 -1.00
CA PRO A 157 -1.58 -4.98 -0.49
C PRO A 157 -2.30 -6.31 -0.78
N LEU A 158 -3.61 -6.30 -1.03
CA LEU A 158 -4.33 -7.50 -1.46
C LEU A 158 -4.42 -7.65 -2.99
N GLY A 159 -3.91 -6.68 -3.74
CA GLY A 159 -3.88 -6.69 -5.20
C GLY A 159 -2.63 -7.32 -5.81
N PRO A 160 -2.56 -7.41 -7.14
CA PRO A 160 -1.41 -7.90 -7.91
C PRO A 160 -0.06 -7.20 -7.66
N LEU A 161 -0.04 -5.93 -7.24
CA LEU A 161 1.21 -5.27 -6.85
C LEU A 161 1.56 -5.45 -5.36
N GLY A 162 0.63 -5.99 -4.57
CA GLY A 162 0.83 -6.28 -3.16
C GLY A 162 1.55 -7.60 -2.89
N PRO A 163 1.77 -7.94 -1.61
CA PRO A 163 2.46 -9.15 -1.17
C PRO A 163 1.83 -10.46 -1.63
N LEU A 164 0.53 -10.47 -1.93
CA LEU A 164 -0.16 -11.67 -2.45
C LEU A 164 -0.13 -11.76 -3.98
N GLY A 165 0.35 -10.72 -4.65
CA GLY A 165 0.44 -10.66 -6.09
C GLY A 165 1.65 -11.41 -6.66
N PRO A 166 1.76 -11.49 -8.00
CA PRO A 166 2.89 -12.10 -8.71
C PRO A 166 4.26 -11.45 -8.40
N LEU A 167 4.28 -10.24 -7.82
CA LEU A 167 5.48 -9.49 -7.47
C LEU A 167 5.85 -9.59 -5.98
N GLY A 168 5.01 -10.20 -5.16
CA GLY A 168 5.19 -10.31 -3.71
C GLY A 168 6.01 -11.52 -3.28
N PRO A 169 6.16 -11.75 -1.96
CA PRO A 169 7.01 -12.80 -1.41
C PRO A 169 6.72 -14.18 -1.97
N VAL A 170 5.44 -14.47 -2.22
CA VAL A 170 4.93 -15.74 -2.78
C VAL A 170 4.73 -15.71 -4.30
N GLY A 171 5.23 -14.66 -4.96
CA GLY A 171 5.00 -14.34 -6.35
C GLY A 171 5.79 -15.20 -7.34
N ALA A 172 5.34 -15.20 -8.58
CA ALA A 172 5.88 -16.00 -9.68
C ALA A 172 7.08 -15.33 -10.38
N HIS A 173 7.94 -14.62 -9.66
CA HIS A 173 9.04 -13.84 -10.25
C HIS A 173 10.39 -14.59 -10.29
N GLY A 174 10.50 -15.77 -9.65
CA GLY A 174 11.66 -16.67 -9.78
C GLY A 174 12.96 -16.20 -9.11
N LEU A 175 12.89 -15.17 -8.25
CA LEU A 175 14.03 -14.67 -7.49
C LEU A 175 14.10 -15.34 -6.12
N THR A 176 15.30 -15.48 -5.58
CA THR A 176 15.49 -15.95 -4.20
C THR A 176 15.49 -14.78 -3.24
N VAL A 177 15.30 -15.06 -1.95
CA VAL A 177 15.22 -14.03 -0.90
C VAL A 177 16.47 -14.10 -0.02
N SER A 178 17.11 -12.95 0.19
CA SER A 178 18.22 -12.79 1.13
C SER A 178 17.75 -12.86 2.59
N THR A 179 18.69 -12.95 3.53
CA THR A 179 18.38 -12.95 4.97
C THR A 179 17.66 -11.68 5.45
N ASN A 180 17.83 -10.55 4.75
CA ASN A 180 17.16 -9.29 5.07
C ASN A 180 15.82 -9.11 4.34
N GLY A 181 15.40 -10.08 3.52
CA GLY A 181 14.13 -10.02 2.81
C GLY A 181 14.19 -9.38 1.42
N GLN A 182 15.37 -9.01 0.95
CA GLN A 182 15.56 -8.49 -0.41
C GLN A 182 15.58 -9.63 -1.43
N TYR A 183 15.07 -9.39 -2.63
CA TYR A 183 15.22 -10.36 -3.71
C TYR A 183 16.62 -10.30 -4.32
N ILE A 184 17.16 -11.48 -4.65
CA ILE A 184 18.46 -11.62 -5.30
C ILE A 184 18.36 -12.53 -6.53
N ASP A 185 19.17 -12.24 -7.54
CA ASP A 185 19.32 -13.09 -8.71
C ASP A 185 20.27 -14.28 -8.45
N VAL A 186 20.50 -15.08 -9.49
CA VAL A 186 21.38 -16.26 -9.45
C VAL A 186 22.84 -15.93 -9.15
N PHE A 187 23.25 -14.68 -9.34
CA PHE A 187 24.59 -14.17 -9.06
C PHE A 187 24.68 -13.50 -7.68
N GLY A 188 23.57 -13.44 -6.94
CA GLY A 188 23.48 -12.80 -5.63
C GLY A 188 23.30 -11.28 -5.70
N ASN A 189 23.03 -10.70 -6.87
CA ASN A 189 22.76 -9.26 -6.96
C ASN A 189 21.33 -8.96 -6.52
N VAL A 190 21.16 -7.88 -5.76
CA VAL A 190 19.85 -7.41 -5.33
C VAL A 190 19.02 -6.95 -6.54
N GLN A 191 17.82 -7.48 -6.64
CA GLN A 191 16.81 -7.11 -7.63
C GLN A 191 15.64 -6.45 -6.93
N ARG A 192 15.33 -5.19 -7.29
CA ARG A 192 14.14 -4.47 -6.78
C ARG A 192 13.04 -4.31 -7.81
N LYS A 193 13.35 -4.62 -9.06
CA LYS A 193 12.43 -4.48 -10.17
C LYS A 193 12.51 -5.70 -11.05
N ILE A 194 11.42 -6.00 -11.73
CA ILE A 194 11.37 -7.06 -12.72
C ILE A 194 10.66 -6.59 -13.97
N THR A 195 11.14 -7.02 -15.12
CA THR A 195 10.51 -6.71 -16.40
C THR A 195 9.64 -7.87 -16.83
N ALA A 196 8.34 -7.60 -17.00
CA ALA A 196 7.35 -8.56 -17.47
C ALA A 196 6.87 -8.18 -18.86
N VAL A 197 6.49 -9.19 -19.65
CA VAL A 197 5.85 -8.98 -20.95
C VAL A 197 4.43 -8.48 -20.70
N PHE A 198 4.10 -7.27 -21.15
CA PHE A 198 2.75 -6.73 -20.99
C PHE A 198 1.84 -7.11 -22.15
N ASN A 199 2.39 -7.13 -23.37
CA ASN A 199 1.75 -7.69 -24.56
C ASN A 199 2.84 -8.08 -25.59
N GLU A 200 2.45 -8.43 -26.82
CA GLU A 200 3.39 -8.88 -27.86
C GLU A 200 4.49 -7.86 -28.23
N THR A 201 4.30 -6.57 -27.93
CA THR A 201 5.20 -5.49 -28.35
C THR A 201 5.76 -4.67 -27.18
N LEU A 202 5.21 -4.82 -25.98
CA LEU A 202 5.52 -3.98 -24.83
C LEU A 202 5.95 -4.81 -23.63
N ASN A 203 7.09 -4.45 -23.07
CA ASN A 203 7.55 -4.91 -21.77
C ASN A 203 7.43 -3.78 -20.75
N VAL A 204 7.03 -4.12 -19.53
CA VAL A 204 6.86 -3.17 -18.43
C VAL A 204 7.70 -3.62 -17.25
N THR A 205 8.43 -2.67 -16.68
CA THR A 205 9.22 -2.88 -15.46
C THR A 205 8.39 -2.52 -14.23
N TRP A 206 8.25 -3.48 -13.33
CA TRP A 206 7.48 -3.37 -12.10
C TRP A 206 8.40 -3.40 -10.88
N PRO A 207 8.11 -2.64 -9.80
CA PRO A 207 8.76 -2.83 -8.52
C PRO A 207 8.36 -4.18 -7.92
N LEU A 208 9.32 -4.87 -7.33
CA LEU A 208 9.05 -6.06 -6.54
C LEU A 208 8.51 -5.64 -5.17
N PHE A 209 7.63 -6.44 -4.59
CA PHE A 209 7.11 -6.19 -3.25
C PHE A 209 7.92 -7.01 -2.23
N GLU A 210 8.84 -6.35 -1.53
CA GLU A 210 9.78 -7.02 -0.63
C GLU A 210 9.20 -7.20 0.78
N ARG A 211 9.55 -8.30 1.45
CA ARG A 211 9.23 -8.50 2.87
C ARG A 211 10.50 -8.37 3.68
N TYR A 212 10.72 -7.21 4.28
CA TYR A 212 11.92 -6.95 5.07
C TYR A 212 11.89 -7.63 6.44
N SER A 213 13.06 -8.04 6.90
CA SER A 213 13.24 -8.81 8.13
C SER A 213 13.08 -8.00 9.42
N SER A 214 13.35 -6.69 9.38
CA SER A 214 13.36 -5.84 10.58
C SER A 214 13.26 -4.35 10.23
N LYS A 215 12.75 -3.57 11.19
CA LYS A 215 12.75 -2.11 11.14
C LYS A 215 14.16 -1.52 10.97
N ASP A 216 15.15 -2.07 11.66
CA ASP A 216 16.54 -1.61 11.56
C ASP A 216 17.09 -1.68 10.12
N PHE A 217 16.70 -2.72 9.38
CA PHE A 217 17.09 -2.86 7.98
C PHE A 217 16.39 -1.82 7.11
N VAL A 218 15.09 -1.61 7.33
CA VAL A 218 14.30 -0.55 6.67
C VAL A 218 14.94 0.83 6.91
N ASP A 219 15.39 1.12 8.12
CA ASP A 219 16.06 2.39 8.44
C ASP A 219 17.43 2.54 7.78
N ARG A 220 18.16 1.45 7.55
CA ARG A 220 19.39 1.48 6.75
C ARG A 220 19.09 1.78 5.28
N LEU A 221 18.06 1.16 4.72
CA LEU A 221 17.62 1.46 3.35
C LEU A 221 17.17 2.90 3.21
N SER A 222 16.37 3.38 4.18
CA SER A 222 15.91 4.77 4.22
C SER A 222 17.07 5.77 4.22
N ARG A 223 18.03 5.61 5.14
CA ARG A 223 19.21 6.49 5.24
C ARG A 223 20.11 6.48 3.99
N SER A 224 20.10 5.39 3.24
CA SER A 224 20.86 5.27 1.99
C SER A 224 20.08 5.69 0.74
N GLY A 225 18.85 6.23 0.90
CA GLY A 225 17.99 6.66 -0.23
C GLY A 225 17.45 5.49 -1.06
N ASN A 226 17.44 4.30 -0.49
CA ASN A 226 17.18 3.04 -1.18
C ASN A 226 15.81 2.42 -0.85
N LEU A 227 15.07 3.00 0.10
CA LEU A 227 13.75 2.53 0.49
C LEU A 227 12.68 3.13 -0.43
N ASP A 228 11.99 2.27 -1.17
CA ASP A 228 10.89 2.62 -2.05
C ASP A 228 9.53 2.41 -1.35
N THR A 229 8.45 2.41 -2.12
CA THR A 229 7.05 2.31 -1.66
C THR A 229 6.45 0.92 -1.87
N SER A 230 7.27 -0.14 -2.02
CA SER A 230 6.78 -1.50 -2.32
C SER A 230 7.35 -2.53 -1.35
N PHE A 231 6.92 -2.47 -0.08
CA PHE A 231 7.41 -3.41 0.92
C PHE A 231 6.44 -3.65 2.07
N MET A 232 6.72 -4.73 2.82
CA MET A 232 6.17 -4.97 4.15
C MET A 232 7.26 -5.22 5.18
N VAL A 233 6.96 -4.95 6.45
CA VAL A 233 7.84 -5.26 7.57
C VAL A 233 7.04 -5.51 8.85
N HIS A 234 7.50 -6.46 9.66
CA HIS A 234 7.02 -6.64 11.04
C HIS A 234 7.71 -5.63 11.94
N SER A 235 6.95 -4.96 12.79
CA SER A 235 7.47 -3.91 13.66
C SER A 235 6.68 -3.79 14.96
N ILE A 236 7.19 -2.98 15.89
CA ILE A 236 6.63 -2.81 17.22
C ILE A 236 6.52 -1.31 17.53
N ALA A 237 5.29 -0.81 17.63
CA ALA A 237 5.03 0.60 17.91
C ALA A 237 4.50 0.78 19.33
N ASP A 238 4.99 1.81 19.98
CA ASP A 238 4.45 2.35 21.23
C ASP A 238 3.71 3.68 20.97
N GLN A 239 3.38 4.40 22.05
CA GLN A 239 2.74 5.71 21.96
C GLN A 239 3.63 6.81 21.34
N ASN A 240 4.95 6.64 21.34
CA ASN A 240 5.88 7.56 20.68
C ASN A 240 5.83 7.34 19.16
N GLY A 241 5.72 6.07 18.77
CA GLY A 241 5.51 5.61 17.42
C GLY A 241 6.80 5.38 16.64
N GLU A 242 6.67 4.69 15.51
CA GLU A 242 7.76 4.39 14.60
C GLU A 242 7.57 5.14 13.28
N SER A 243 8.67 5.69 12.74
CA SER A 243 8.68 6.38 11.47
C SER A 243 9.30 5.55 10.36
N PHE A 244 8.67 5.57 9.18
CA PHE A 244 9.16 5.00 7.93
C PHE A 244 9.33 6.15 6.94
N ASN A 245 10.57 6.38 6.50
CA ASN A 245 10.89 7.48 5.59
C ASN A 245 11.31 6.91 4.24
N MET A 246 10.50 7.15 3.21
CA MET A 246 10.75 6.71 1.84
C MET A 246 11.01 7.90 0.93
N THR A 247 11.71 7.64 -0.18
CA THR A 247 11.93 8.63 -1.23
C THR A 247 11.04 8.31 -2.43
N ILE A 248 10.24 9.27 -2.86
CA ILE A 248 9.36 9.17 -4.03
C ILE A 248 10.01 9.93 -5.18
N ASN A 249 10.25 9.24 -6.30
CA ASN A 249 10.92 9.78 -7.48
C ASN A 249 10.09 9.67 -8.77
N GLU A 250 8.86 9.13 -8.68
CA GLU A 250 7.95 9.02 -9.82
C GLU A 250 6.51 9.28 -9.36
N PRO A 251 5.64 9.81 -10.23
CA PRO A 251 4.23 10.00 -9.90
C PRO A 251 3.58 8.65 -9.62
N GLN A 252 2.81 8.54 -8.55
CA GLN A 252 2.21 7.27 -8.13
C GLN A 252 1.08 7.46 -7.13
N TYR A 253 0.17 6.49 -7.11
CA TYR A 253 -0.69 6.22 -5.96
C TYR A 253 0.09 5.38 -4.95
N ILE A 254 -0.08 5.66 -3.66
CA ILE A 254 0.59 4.93 -2.58
C ILE A 254 -0.47 4.52 -1.57
N SER A 255 -0.62 3.21 -1.39
CA SER A 255 -1.49 2.60 -0.40
C SER A 255 -0.69 2.16 0.81
N ILE A 256 -1.12 2.52 2.01
CA ILE A 256 -0.50 2.23 3.30
C ILE A 256 -1.51 1.46 4.14
N LEU A 257 -1.08 0.39 4.79
CA LEU A 257 -1.91 -0.40 5.71
C LEU A 257 -1.08 -0.85 6.90
N VAL A 258 -1.71 -0.83 8.07
CA VAL A 258 -1.16 -1.39 9.30
C VAL A 258 -2.07 -2.49 9.79
N THR A 259 -1.62 -3.73 9.72
CA THR A 259 -2.37 -4.89 10.21
C THR A 259 -1.90 -5.26 11.60
N PRO A 260 -2.78 -5.25 12.63
CA PRO A 260 -2.40 -5.67 13.97
C PRO A 260 -2.10 -7.18 14.02
N LEU A 261 -1.14 -7.59 14.86
CA LEU A 261 -0.92 -9.03 15.10
C LEU A 261 -1.97 -9.63 16.05
N VAL A 262 -2.49 -8.82 16.96
CA VAL A 262 -3.50 -9.24 17.94
C VAL A 262 -4.85 -8.61 17.58
N VAL A 263 -5.90 -9.43 17.57
CA VAL A 263 -7.27 -8.98 17.30
C VAL A 263 -7.68 -7.90 18.30
N GLY A 264 -8.33 -6.84 17.81
CA GLY A 264 -8.85 -5.75 18.64
C GLY A 264 -7.79 -4.75 19.10
N LYS A 265 -6.59 -4.74 18.50
CA LYS A 265 -5.58 -3.69 18.67
C LYS A 265 -5.66 -2.67 17.55
N ASN A 266 -5.54 -1.40 17.91
CA ASN A 266 -5.67 -0.24 17.05
C ASN A 266 -4.36 0.54 16.97
N PHE A 267 -4.17 1.17 15.82
CA PHE A 267 -3.00 1.99 15.53
C PHE A 267 -3.42 3.33 14.96
N VAL A 268 -2.58 4.33 15.20
CA VAL A 268 -2.68 5.65 14.58
C VAL A 268 -1.67 5.73 13.45
N ILE A 269 -2.12 6.06 12.24
CA ILE A 269 -1.25 6.35 11.10
C ILE A 269 -1.21 7.86 10.89
N GLN A 270 -0.02 8.41 10.75
CA GLN A 270 0.19 9.80 10.34
C GLN A 270 1.08 9.82 9.11
N VAL A 271 0.68 10.56 8.08
CA VAL A 271 1.46 10.68 6.84
C VAL A 271 1.90 12.11 6.66
N TYR A 272 3.18 12.25 6.34
CA TYR A 272 3.86 13.51 6.10
C TYR A 272 4.50 13.49 4.71
N LEU A 273 4.37 14.58 3.98
CA LEU A 273 5.06 14.79 2.72
C LEU A 273 5.96 16.03 2.88
N ASN A 274 7.26 15.88 2.66
CA ASN A 274 8.26 16.94 2.94
C ASN A 274 8.10 17.55 4.34
N ASP A 275 7.89 16.70 5.34
CA ASP A 275 7.61 17.05 6.75
C ASP A 275 6.31 17.79 7.04
N GLU A 276 5.51 18.11 6.03
CA GLU A 276 4.15 18.62 6.20
C GLU A 276 3.19 17.46 6.49
N LYS A 277 2.49 17.50 7.63
CA LYS A 277 1.51 16.48 7.97
C LYS A 277 0.27 16.62 7.09
N ILE A 278 0.10 15.70 6.15
CA ILE A 278 -1.06 15.68 5.27
C ILE A 278 -2.21 14.84 5.84
N ILE A 279 -1.91 13.81 6.65
CA ILE A 279 -2.91 12.83 7.11
C ILE A 279 -2.68 12.40 8.57
N LYS A 280 -3.78 12.10 9.26
CA LYS A 280 -3.88 11.40 10.55
C LYS A 280 -5.12 10.50 10.49
N ALA A 281 -4.95 9.20 10.66
CA ALA A 281 -6.01 8.21 10.79
C ALA A 281 -5.93 7.54 12.16
N ASN A 282 -6.99 7.62 12.97
CA ASN A 282 -7.07 7.01 14.30
C ASN A 282 -8.49 6.52 14.61
N MET A 283 -8.76 5.21 14.59
CA MET A 283 -10.07 4.69 15.04
C MET A 283 -9.99 3.33 15.69
N LEU A 284 -10.99 3.08 16.52
CA LEU A 284 -11.08 1.98 17.48
C LEU A 284 -11.66 0.67 16.91
N TYR A 285 -12.10 0.65 15.64
CA TYR A 285 -12.94 -0.45 15.11
C TYR A 285 -12.62 -0.90 13.67
N PHE A 286 -11.54 -0.44 13.06
CA PHE A 286 -11.15 -0.92 11.73
C PHE A 286 -9.64 -0.89 11.56
N THR A 287 -9.12 -1.66 10.59
CA THR A 287 -7.70 -1.68 10.30
C THR A 287 -7.28 -0.39 9.60
N PRO A 288 -6.38 0.43 10.18
CA PRO A 288 -6.07 1.73 9.60
C PRO A 288 -5.32 1.56 8.27
N TRP A 289 -5.82 2.24 7.24
CA TRP A 289 -5.21 2.32 5.93
C TRP A 289 -5.39 3.72 5.34
N VAL A 290 -4.46 4.09 4.47
CA VAL A 290 -4.41 5.40 3.82
C VAL A 290 -3.97 5.22 2.38
N GLN A 291 -4.48 6.04 1.47
CA GLN A 291 -4.06 6.09 0.08
C GLN A 291 -3.87 7.55 -0.32
N ILE A 292 -2.73 7.84 -0.93
CA ILE A 292 -2.35 9.17 -1.39
C ILE A 292 -1.97 9.12 -2.87
N TYR A 293 -2.21 10.20 -3.60
CA TYR A 293 -1.69 10.39 -4.94
C TYR A 293 -0.61 11.46 -4.95
N VAL A 294 0.57 11.12 -5.47
CA VAL A 294 1.65 12.06 -5.74
C VAL A 294 1.69 12.31 -7.24
N SER A 295 1.40 13.56 -7.63
CA SER A 295 1.36 13.95 -9.03
C SER A 295 2.75 14.31 -9.56
N LYS A 296 2.85 14.40 -10.89
CA LYS A 296 4.05 14.92 -11.55
C LYS A 296 4.36 16.36 -11.14
N GLN A 297 3.34 17.19 -10.95
CA GLN A 297 3.52 18.58 -10.52
C GLN A 297 4.07 18.68 -9.09
N ASP A 298 3.64 17.78 -8.19
CA ASP A 298 4.15 17.74 -6.82
C ASP A 298 5.65 17.40 -6.78
N LEU A 299 6.07 16.49 -7.66
CA LEU A 299 7.49 16.15 -7.85
C LEU A 299 8.28 17.29 -8.49
N GLU A 300 7.77 17.91 -9.55
CA GLU A 300 8.43 19.06 -10.20
C GLU A 300 8.67 20.23 -9.23
N ARG A 301 7.70 20.50 -8.33
CA ARG A 301 7.84 21.50 -7.25
C ARG A 301 8.88 21.13 -6.20
N SER A 302 9.27 19.86 -6.12
CA SER A 302 10.18 19.31 -5.11
C SER A 302 11.49 18.80 -5.74
N ASN A 303 11.96 19.39 -6.83
CA ASN A 303 13.18 18.97 -7.54
C ASN A 303 13.17 17.48 -7.96
N ASN A 304 12.00 16.98 -8.37
CA ASN A 304 11.73 15.59 -8.78
C ASN A 304 11.95 14.53 -7.69
N SER A 305 11.95 14.93 -6.41
CA SER A 305 12.04 13.99 -5.29
C SER A 305 11.23 14.47 -4.09
N LEU A 306 10.46 13.57 -3.50
CA LEU A 306 9.62 13.85 -2.34
C LEU A 306 9.96 12.91 -1.19
N ASN A 307 10.03 13.44 0.02
CA ASN A 307 10.14 12.63 1.22
C ASN A 307 8.73 12.27 1.70
N LEU A 308 8.41 10.98 1.72
CA LEU A 308 7.21 10.46 2.36
C LEU A 308 7.59 9.85 3.69
N ARG A 309 7.05 10.41 4.76
CA ARG A 309 7.22 9.89 6.12
C ARG A 309 5.90 9.39 6.68
N VAL A 310 5.85 8.12 7.03
CA VAL A 310 4.70 7.48 7.66
C VAL A 310 5.05 7.19 9.11
N VAL A 311 4.22 7.62 10.05
CA VAL A 311 4.38 7.37 11.48
C VAL A 311 3.24 6.48 11.96
N VAL A 312 3.58 5.35 12.58
CA VAL A 312 2.63 4.40 13.17
C VAL A 312 2.78 4.44 14.68
N LYS A 313 1.67 4.61 15.41
CA LYS A 313 1.65 4.64 16.89
C LYS A 313 0.62 3.66 17.43
N SER A 314 0.86 3.07 18.59
CA SER A 314 -0.20 2.33 19.29
C SER A 314 -1.28 3.28 19.81
N ASP A 315 -2.54 2.84 19.82
CA ASP A 315 -3.62 3.59 20.47
C ASP A 315 -3.51 3.46 22.00
N LEU A 316 -3.48 4.60 22.69
CA LEU A 316 -3.43 4.66 24.16
C LEU A 316 -4.63 4.00 24.83
N LEU A 317 -5.80 3.96 24.17
CA LEU A 317 -6.99 3.31 24.73
C LEU A 317 -6.82 1.79 24.81
N ASP A 318 -6.09 1.19 23.88
CA ASP A 318 -5.79 -0.25 23.87
C ASP A 318 -4.69 -0.67 24.85
N CYS A 319 -4.07 0.32 25.48
CA CYS A 319 -3.07 0.16 26.53
C CYS A 319 -3.68 0.10 27.93
N GLY A 320 -4.98 0.35 28.07
CA GLY A 320 -5.69 0.41 29.36
C GLY A 320 -5.27 1.61 30.22
N LEU A 321 -5.99 1.89 31.31
CA LEU A 321 -5.76 3.07 32.17
C LEU A 321 -4.44 3.05 32.97
N ILE A 322 -3.60 2.01 32.82
CA ILE A 322 -2.35 1.80 33.59
C ILE A 322 -1.10 2.21 32.78
N VAL A 323 -1.26 3.10 31.79
CA VAL A 323 -0.16 3.59 30.93
C VAL A 323 0.95 4.30 31.71
N SER A 324 0.71 4.68 32.98
CA SER A 324 1.70 5.39 33.80
C SER A 324 2.84 4.53 34.34
N LEU A 325 2.77 3.19 34.22
CA LEU A 325 3.78 2.30 34.82
C LEU A 325 4.59 1.47 33.81
N PHE A 326 4.07 1.19 32.62
CA PHE A 326 4.78 0.39 31.60
C PHE A 326 4.53 0.92 30.18
N PRO A 327 5.58 0.99 29.33
CA PRO A 327 5.42 1.34 27.92
C PRO A 327 4.55 0.29 27.22
N CYS A 328 3.54 0.76 26.50
CA CYS A 328 2.58 -0.08 25.81
C CYS A 328 3.00 -0.24 24.35
N SER A 329 3.73 -1.31 24.09
CA SER A 329 4.21 -1.68 22.77
C SER A 329 3.26 -2.71 22.15
N MET A 330 2.93 -2.54 20.88
CA MET A 330 2.12 -3.48 20.11
C MET A 330 2.79 -3.84 18.81
N GLU A 331 2.71 -5.12 18.47
CA GLU A 331 3.24 -5.64 17.22
C GLU A 331 2.24 -5.48 16.07
N TYR A 332 2.77 -5.16 14.90
CA TYR A 332 2.00 -5.01 13.66
C TYR A 332 2.82 -5.39 12.44
N TYR A 333 2.12 -5.62 11.33
CA TYR A 333 2.71 -5.59 10.00
C TYR A 333 2.41 -4.24 9.34
N PHE A 334 3.46 -3.57 8.87
CA PHE A 334 3.37 -2.40 8.02
C PHE A 334 3.40 -2.84 6.55
N TYR A 335 2.48 -2.33 5.75
CA TYR A 335 2.43 -2.54 4.30
C TYR A 335 2.40 -1.19 3.59
N ILE A 336 3.20 -1.06 2.55
CA ILE A 336 3.14 0.07 1.63
C ILE A 336 3.27 -0.43 0.19
N VAL A 337 2.34 -0.02 -0.68
CA VAL A 337 2.30 -0.39 -2.09
C VAL A 337 2.20 0.88 -2.93
N GLY A 338 3.22 1.11 -3.75
CA GLY A 338 3.27 2.17 -4.76
C GLY A 338 2.84 1.66 -6.13
N SER A 339 2.05 2.45 -6.85
CA SER A 339 1.86 2.27 -8.28
C SER A 339 3.11 2.73 -9.04
N THR A 340 3.17 2.45 -10.35
CA THR A 340 4.22 2.98 -11.23
C THR A 340 3.68 4.08 -12.13
N GLU A 341 4.57 4.86 -12.74
CA GLU A 341 4.16 5.80 -13.79
C GLU A 341 3.41 5.08 -14.93
N PHE A 342 3.77 3.83 -15.24
CA PHE A 342 3.07 3.04 -16.27
C PHE A 342 1.57 2.88 -15.96
N MET A 343 1.21 2.70 -14.70
CA MET A 343 -0.18 2.69 -14.24
C MET A 343 -0.88 4.06 -14.33
N LEU A 344 -0.16 5.13 -14.66
CA LEU A 344 -0.74 6.45 -14.86
C LEU A 344 -0.82 6.82 -16.36
N ARG A 345 -0.23 6.01 -17.26
CA ARG A 345 -0.10 6.32 -18.70
C ARG A 345 -1.35 6.03 -19.52
N ARG A 346 -2.20 5.10 -19.07
CA ARG A 346 -3.53 4.95 -19.64
C ARG A 346 -4.41 5.98 -18.98
N PRO A 347 -5.18 6.74 -19.78
CA PRO A 347 -5.71 8.03 -19.39
C PRO A 347 -6.37 7.91 -18.04
N HIS A 348 -6.07 8.93 -17.24
CA HIS A 348 -6.50 9.20 -15.89
C HIS A 348 -7.71 8.38 -15.48
N ILE A 349 -7.69 7.89 -14.25
CA ILE A 349 -8.91 7.57 -13.52
C ILE A 349 -9.69 8.89 -13.36
N GLU A 350 -10.23 9.39 -14.47
CA GLU A 350 -11.12 10.51 -14.62
C GLU A 350 -12.47 9.85 -14.70
N TYR A 351 -13.11 9.85 -13.54
CA TYR A 351 -14.41 9.28 -13.39
C TYR A 351 -15.43 10.17 -14.12
N GLU A 352 -15.86 9.75 -15.30
CA GLU A 352 -16.95 10.37 -16.05
C GLU A 352 -18.17 9.44 -16.06
N GLY A 353 -18.74 9.20 -14.87
CA GLY A 353 -20.08 8.63 -14.75
C GLY A 353 -21.15 9.73 -14.90
N PRO A 354 -22.38 9.41 -15.35
CA PRO A 354 -23.48 10.38 -15.53
C PRO A 354 -23.92 11.13 -14.26
N TYR A 355 -23.26 10.88 -13.12
CA TYR A 355 -23.57 11.43 -11.81
C TYR A 355 -22.41 12.17 -11.15
N ILE A 356 -21.22 12.27 -11.77
CA ILE A 356 -20.22 13.28 -11.38
C ILE A 356 -20.34 14.43 -12.38
N GLN A 357 -21.09 15.47 -11.98
CA GLN A 357 -21.06 16.73 -12.70
C GLN A 357 -19.65 17.31 -12.60
N LYS A 358 -19.02 17.58 -13.75
CA LYS A 358 -17.83 18.44 -13.83
C LYS A 358 -18.21 19.82 -13.31
N ASN A 359 -18.11 20.04 -12.00
CA ASN A 359 -17.90 21.38 -11.51
C ASN A 359 -16.44 21.70 -11.77
N SER A 360 -16.24 22.53 -12.78
CA SER A 360 -14.97 23.12 -13.16
C SER A 360 -14.38 23.86 -11.95
N PHE A 361 -13.19 23.46 -11.53
CA PHE A 361 -12.33 24.22 -10.63
C PHE A 361 -10.91 24.23 -11.17
#